data_AF-A0A6P1DQJ7-F1
#
_entry.id   AF-A0A6P1DQJ7-F1
#
_cell.length_a   1.000
_cell.length_b   1.000
_cell.length_c   1.000
_cell.angle_alpha   90.00
_cell.angle_beta   90.00
_cell.angle_gamma   90.00
#
_symmetry.space_group_name_H-M   'P 1'
#
loop_
_entity.id
_entity.type
_entity.pdbx_description
1 polymer ?
#
loop_
_entity_poly.entity_id
_entity_poly.type
_entity_poly.pdbx_seq_one_letter_code
_entity_poly.pdbx_strand_id
1 'polypeptide(L)' 'MLELDHLLSRFLELGYADLSASDRVLFVALLREQDQDLHKWLISRAELPELKYQALVEHVRAVAAEPSA' A
#
# COMPACT_ATOMS: atom_id res chain seq x y z
N MET A 1 7.79 -2.86 -13.14
CA MET A 1 8.55 -2.38 -11.97
C MET A 1 8.47 -3.46 -10.90
N LEU A 2 9.60 -4.06 -10.50
CA LEU A 2 9.59 -5.23 -9.60
C LEU A 2 9.36 -4.86 -8.13
N GLU A 3 9.82 -3.69 -7.70
CA GLU A 3 9.70 -3.26 -6.28
C GLU A 3 8.25 -3.05 -5.83
N LEU A 4 7.42 -2.43 -6.67
CA LEU A 4 5.99 -2.22 -6.36
C LEU A 4 5.25 -3.55 -6.28
N ASP A 5 5.47 -4.44 -7.26
CA ASP A 5 4.83 -5.76 -7.31
C ASP A 5 5.19 -6.62 -6.09
N HIS A 6 6.45 -6.60 -5.69
CA HIS A 6 6.93 -7.34 -4.51
C HIS A 6 6.37 -6.76 -3.21
N LEU A 7 6.28 -5.43 -3.10
CA LEU A 7 5.70 -4.74 -1.95
C LEU A 7 4.19 -5.03 -1.82
N LEU A 8 3.45 -4.92 -2.93
CA LEU A 8 2.02 -5.20 -2.95
C LEU A 8 1.72 -6.67 -2.68
N SER A 9 2.50 -7.60 -3.24
CA SER A 9 2.33 -9.03 -2.98
C SER A 9 2.57 -9.38 -1.51
N ARG A 10 3.68 -8.89 -0.92
CA ARG A 10 3.97 -9.07 0.52
C ARG A 10 2.85 -8.50 1.39
N PHE A 11 2.35 -7.32 1.03
CA PHE A 11 1.23 -6.71 1.74
C PHE A 11 -0.07 -7.51 1.60
N LEU A 12 -0.37 -8.03 0.41
CA LEU A 12 -1.54 -8.88 0.18
C LEU A 12 -1.50 -10.16 1.01
N GLU A 13 -0.32 -10.73 1.21
CA GLU A 13 -0.14 -11.95 2.01
C GLU A 13 -0.20 -11.68 3.53
N LEU A 14 0.40 -10.58 4.00
CA LEU A 14 0.57 -10.32 5.43
C LEU A 14 -0.41 -9.31 6.02
N GLY A 15 -0.73 -8.24 5.27
CA GLY A 15 -1.53 -7.11 5.76
C GLY A 15 -2.97 -7.11 5.28
N TYR A 16 -3.26 -7.63 4.09
CA TYR A 16 -4.62 -7.57 3.52
C TYR A 16 -5.64 -8.40 4.32
N ALA A 17 -5.21 -9.50 4.94
CA ALA A 17 -6.04 -10.28 5.84
C ALA A 17 -6.48 -9.48 7.08
N ASP A 18 -5.60 -8.63 7.60
CA ASP A 18 -5.84 -7.78 8.77
C ASP A 18 -6.67 -6.52 8.44
N LEU A 19 -6.72 -6.11 7.17
CA LEU A 19 -7.51 -4.95 6.76
C LEU A 19 -9.00 -5.11 7.05
N SER A 20 -9.56 -4.05 7.62
CA SER A 20 -11.01 -3.87 7.75
C SER A 20 -11.68 -3.70 6.39
N ALA A 21 -12.99 -3.96 6.33
CA ALA A 21 -13.75 -3.88 5.08
C ALA A 21 -13.62 -2.51 4.38
N SER A 22 -13.58 -1.41 5.15
CA SER A 22 -13.40 -0.06 4.63
C SER A 22 -12.02 0.16 4.00
N ASP A 23 -10.95 -0.31 4.65
CA ASP A 23 -9.59 -0.20 4.13
C ASP A 23 -9.36 -1.07 2.90
N ARG A 24 -9.98 -2.25 2.83
CA ARG A 24 -9.96 -3.07 1.61
C ARG A 24 -10.56 -2.33 0.42
N VAL A 25 -11.66 -1.61 0.62
CA VAL A 25 -12.28 -0.80 -0.45
C VAL A 25 -11.35 0.35 -0.85
N LEU A 26 -10.73 1.03 0.12
CA LEU A 26 -9.75 2.09 -0.16
C LEU A 26 -8.53 1.55 -0.91
N PHE A 27 -8.06 0.36 -0.56
CA PHE A 27 -6.93 -0.28 -1.23
C PHE A 27 -7.25 -0.68 -2.66
N VAL A 28 -8.44 -1.25 -2.91
CA VAL A 28 -8.90 -1.55 -4.26
C VAL A 28 -9.09 -0.26 -5.08
N ALA A 29 -9.55 0.83 -4.46
CA ALA A 29 -9.65 2.13 -5.11
C ALA A 29 -8.26 2.70 -5.43
N LEU A 30 -7.30 2.58 -4.52
CA LEU A 30 -5.91 2.98 -4.72
C LEU A 30 -5.28 2.20 -5.88
N LEU A 31 -5.50 0.88 -5.96
CA LEU A 31 -5.01 0.02 -7.03
C LEU A 31 -5.59 0.34 -8.43
N ARG A 32 -6.63 1.18 -8.53
CA ARG A 32 -7.11 1.70 -9.82
C ARG A 32 -6.28 2.85 -10.36
N GLU A 33 -5.46 3.48 -9.52
CA GLU A 33 -4.53 4.52 -9.93
C GLU A 33 -3.35 3.93 -10.70
N GLN A 34 -2.59 4.79 -11.37
CA GLN A 34 -1.50 4.33 -12.24
C GLN A 34 -0.32 3.79 -11.42
N ASP A 35 0.34 2.75 -11.94
CA ASP A 35 1.51 2.14 -11.30
C ASP A 35 2.60 3.16 -10.93
N GLN A 36 2.78 4.18 -11.75
CA GLN A 36 3.73 5.28 -11.51
C GLN A 36 3.37 6.15 -10.30
N ASP A 37 2.08 6.36 -10.03
CA ASP A 37 1.60 7.12 -8.87
C ASP A 37 1.63 6.24 -7.62
N LEU A 38 1.20 4.98 -7.74
CA LEU A 38 1.38 3.96 -6.70
C LEU A 38 2.84 3.85 -6.26
N HIS A 39 3.77 3.79 -7.21
CA HIS A 39 5.20 3.74 -6.94
C HIS A 39 5.67 5.00 -6.20
N LYS A 40 5.25 6.19 -6.62
CA LYS A 40 5.60 7.44 -5.92
C LYS A 40 5.09 7.44 -4.49
N TRP A 41 3.85 7.03 -4.27
CA TRP A 41 3.25 7.03 -2.94
C TRP A 41 3.80 5.92 -2.07
N LEU A 42 3.92 4.69 -2.54
CA LEU A 42 4.34 3.55 -1.71
C LEU A 42 5.86 3.51 -1.50
N ILE A 43 6.64 3.68 -2.58
CA ILE A 43 8.11 3.60 -2.56
C ILE A 43 8.73 4.97 -2.27
N SER A 44 8.39 5.98 -3.06
CA SER A 44 9.06 7.29 -3.01
C SER A 44 8.60 8.19 -1.87
N ARG A 45 7.69 7.72 -1.03
CA ARG A 45 7.03 8.44 0.06
C ARG A 45 6.50 9.83 -0.34
N ALA A 46 5.99 9.94 -1.56
CA ALA A 46 5.41 11.19 -2.05
C ALA A 46 4.13 11.57 -1.27
N GLU A 47 3.77 12.84 -1.34
CA GLU A 47 2.56 13.37 -0.70
C GLU A 47 1.31 12.73 -1.29
N LEU A 48 0.45 12.23 -0.41
CA LEU A 48 -0.84 11.65 -0.79
C LEU A 48 -1.88 12.78 -0.91
N PRO A 49 -2.66 12.82 -1.99
CA PRO A 49 -3.65 13.86 -2.20
C PRO A 49 -4.83 13.77 -1.21
N GLU A 50 -5.08 12.58 -0.63
CA GLU A 50 -6.18 12.38 0.31
C GLU A 50 -5.71 11.72 1.61
N LEU A 51 -6.08 12.33 2.75
CA LEU A 51 -5.78 11.83 4.10
C LEU A 51 -6.34 10.42 4.34
N LYS A 52 -7.43 10.04 3.66
CA LYS A 52 -8.02 8.70 3.77
C LYS A 52 -7.08 7.58 3.32
N TYR A 53 -6.17 7.86 2.38
CA TYR A 53 -5.17 6.90 1.93
C TYR A 53 -3.92 6.91 2.79
N GLN A 54 -3.74 7.94 3.64
CA GLN A 54 -2.54 8.10 4.44
C GLN A 54 -2.39 6.94 5.43
N ALA A 55 -3.44 6.64 6.21
CA ALA A 55 -3.43 5.51 7.14
C ALA A 55 -3.17 4.17 6.43
N LEU A 56 -3.83 3.93 5.30
CA LEU A 56 -3.64 2.71 4.51
C LEU A 56 -2.21 2.59 3.99
N VAL A 57 -1.67 3.64 3.37
CA VAL A 57 -0.32 3.64 2.80
C VAL A 57 0.75 3.50 3.87
N GLU A 58 0.58 4.14 5.03
CA GLU A 58 1.47 3.93 6.16
C GLU A 58 1.44 2.50 6.67
N HIS A 59 0.24 1.90 6.76
CA HIS A 59 0.08 0.51 7.16
C HIS A 59 0.72 -0.46 6.13
N VAL A 60 0.51 -0.23 4.83
CA VAL A 60 1.16 -1.00 3.75
C VAL A 60 2.67 -0.91 3.85
N ARG A 61 3.22 0.29 4.05
CA ARG A 61 4.66 0.51 4.21
C ARG A 61 5.18 -0.18 5.47
N ALA A 62 4.45 -0.16 6.58
CA ALA A 62 4.85 -0.81 7.82
C ALA A 62 4.99 -2.33 7.63
N VAL A 63 3.95 -2.97 7.10
CA VAL A 63 3.92 -4.43 6.82
C VAL A 63 5.01 -4.82 5.81
N ALA A 64 5.26 -3.97 4.80
CA ALA A 64 6.30 -4.22 3.81
C ALA A 64 7.72 -3.96 4.35
N ALA A 65 7.88 -3.03 5.29
CA ALA A 65 9.16 -2.64 5.87
C ALA A 65 9.63 -3.57 6.99
N GLU A 66 8.73 -4.31 7.66
CA GLU A 66 9.15 -5.28 8.67
C GLU A 66 9.92 -6.44 7.97
N PRO A 67 11.25 -6.53 8.17
CA PRO A 67 11.97 -7.74 7.82
C PRO A 67 11.42 -8.82 8.75
N SER A 68 10.91 -9.91 8.20
CA SER A 68 10.55 -11.09 8.99
C SER A 68 11.74 -11.44 9.88
N ALA A 69 11.59 -11.19 11.19
CA ALA A 69 12.59 -11.46 12.21
C ALA A 69 12.78 -12.96 12.42
#